data_AF-A0A969SIG6-F1
#
_entry.id   AF-A0A969SIG6-F1
#
_cell.length_a   1.000
_cell.length_b   1.000
_cell.length_c   1.000
_cell.angle_alpha   90.00
_cell.angle_beta   90.00
_cell.angle_gamma   90.00
#
_symmetry.space_group_name_H-M   'P 1'
#
loop_
_entity.id
_entity.type
_entity.pdbx_description
1 polymer ?
#
loop_
_entity_poly.entity_id
_entity_poly.type
_entity_poly.pdbx_seq_one_letter_code
_entity_poly.pdbx_strand_id
1 'polypeptide(L)'
;MTFALGIDSFQRENFIPATLNSFVAENVALITKMETDYLSDVFTAVHRGVRAGESVRSIAKTIEKRTDVSKSRARFIARDQIGKLNGQLTELRQTNLGIEKYTWRTSEDERVRPSHRAHNGRMYSWSDPPSGTGNPGDDFQCRCYAEPDFSSILSDV
;
A
#
# COMPACT_ATOMS: atom_id res chain seq x y z
N MET A 1 11.96 18.81 29.99
CA MET A 1 11.29 17.50 29.87
C MET A 1 10.33 17.58 28.69
N THR A 2 10.78 17.16 27.53
CA THR A 2 9.94 17.10 26.32
C THR A 2 9.17 15.80 26.38
N PHE A 3 7.86 15.88 26.64
CA PHE A 3 6.97 14.72 26.56
C PHE A 3 6.92 14.28 25.09
N ALA A 4 7.62 13.20 24.76
CA ALA A 4 7.33 12.45 23.55
C ALA A 4 5.96 11.80 23.74
N LEU A 5 4.93 12.39 23.14
CA LEU A 5 3.65 11.73 22.98
C LEU A 5 3.89 10.51 22.08
N GLY A 6 4.02 9.34 22.71
CA GLY A 6 3.83 8.06 22.05
C GLY A 6 2.38 7.99 21.60
N ILE A 7 2.08 8.57 20.45
CA ILE A 7 0.80 8.35 19.77
C ILE A 7 0.89 6.94 19.22
N ASP A 8 0.26 5.99 19.92
CA ASP A 8 -0.04 4.69 19.35
C ASP A 8 -1.09 4.91 18.24
N SER A 9 -0.61 5.39 17.09
CA SER A 9 -1.43 5.86 15.95
C SER A 9 -2.26 4.74 15.32
N PHE A 10 -1.94 3.49 15.64
CA PHE A 10 -2.68 2.32 15.15
C PHE A 10 -4.00 2.08 15.91
N GLN A 11 -4.16 2.60 17.13
CA GLN A 11 -5.33 2.30 17.99
C GLN A 11 -6.53 3.24 17.81
N ARG A 12 -6.39 4.36 17.07
CA ARG A 12 -7.49 5.34 16.84
C ARG A 12 -8.17 5.24 15.46
N GLU A 13 -7.63 4.45 14.55
CA GLU A 13 -8.13 4.36 13.18
C GLU A 13 -9.05 3.13 13.02
N ASN A 14 -10.33 3.28 13.35
CA ASN A 14 -11.35 2.22 13.26
C ASN A 14 -11.52 1.62 11.85
N PHE A 15 -10.96 2.27 10.82
CA PHE A 15 -11.05 1.82 9.44
C PHE A 15 -9.96 0.82 9.03
N ILE A 16 -8.82 0.73 9.73
CA ILE A 16 -7.72 -0.19 9.36
C ILE A 16 -8.21 -1.64 9.23
N PRO A 17 -9.04 -2.19 10.17
CA PRO A 17 -9.59 -3.52 10.00
C PRO A 17 -10.44 -3.65 8.73
N ALA A 18 -11.21 -2.62 8.37
CA ALA A 18 -12.05 -2.61 7.18
C ALA A 18 -11.21 -2.56 5.88
N THR A 19 -10.16 -1.73 5.82
CA THR A 19 -9.22 -1.67 4.68
C THR A 19 -8.49 -2.99 4.47
N LEU A 20 -8.06 -3.62 5.55
CA LEU A 20 -7.40 -4.92 5.48
C LEU A 20 -8.37 -5.98 4.94
N ASN A 21 -9.63 -5.94 5.37
CA ASN A 21 -10.65 -6.84 4.87
C ASN A 21 -11.03 -6.54 3.41
N SER A 22 -11.08 -5.26 2.99
CA SER A 22 -11.35 -4.88 1.59
C SER A 22 -10.19 -5.26 0.68
N PHE A 23 -8.95 -5.04 1.11
CA PHE A 23 -7.77 -5.52 0.41
C PHE A 23 -7.84 -7.03 0.19
N VAL A 24 -8.21 -7.80 1.22
CA VAL A 24 -8.43 -9.25 1.06
C VAL A 24 -9.59 -9.54 0.09
N ALA A 25 -10.72 -8.83 0.20
CA ALA A 25 -11.90 -9.07 -0.62
C ALA A 25 -11.69 -8.73 -2.11
N GLU A 26 -11.10 -7.58 -2.43
CA GLU A 26 -10.74 -7.16 -3.80
C GLU A 26 -9.82 -8.19 -4.46
N ASN A 27 -8.84 -8.66 -3.70
CA ASN A 27 -7.87 -9.61 -4.19
C ASN A 27 -8.42 -11.04 -4.31
N VAL A 28 -9.38 -11.43 -3.46
CA VAL A 28 -10.08 -12.72 -3.54
C VAL A 28 -11.15 -12.72 -4.63
N ALA A 29 -11.84 -11.60 -4.87
CA ALA A 29 -12.86 -11.47 -5.90
C ALA A 29 -12.30 -11.58 -7.34
N LEU A 30 -11.02 -11.24 -7.52
CA LEU A 30 -10.30 -11.41 -8.80
C LEU A 30 -9.97 -12.88 -9.13
N ILE A 31 -10.31 -13.83 -8.23
CA ILE A 31 -10.00 -15.25 -8.37
C ILE A 31 -11.18 -15.99 -9.01
N THR A 32 -11.14 -16.21 -10.32
CA THR A 32 -12.06 -17.16 -11.00
C THR A 32 -11.32 -18.47 -11.32
N LYS A 33 -11.67 -19.51 -10.54
CA LYS A 33 -11.39 -20.97 -10.62
C LYS A 33 -10.03 -21.48 -11.14
N MET A 34 -9.43 -22.31 -10.28
CA MET A 34 -8.27 -23.24 -10.41
C MET A 34 -6.88 -22.73 -9.97
N GLU A 35 -6.63 -21.43 -9.84
CA GLU A 35 -5.42 -20.83 -9.19
C GLU A 35 -5.69 -20.31 -7.76
N THR A 36 -6.71 -20.85 -7.07
CA THR A 36 -7.29 -20.26 -5.86
C THR A 36 -6.43 -20.39 -4.61
N ASP A 37 -5.73 -21.51 -4.45
CA ASP A 37 -5.07 -21.83 -3.18
C ASP A 37 -3.75 -21.07 -3.04
N TYR A 38 -3.00 -20.95 -4.15
CA TYR A 38 -1.78 -20.15 -4.21
C TYR A 38 -2.02 -18.69 -3.84
N LEU A 39 -3.02 -18.07 -4.48
CA LEU A 39 -3.36 -16.67 -4.22
C LEU A 39 -3.86 -16.49 -2.79
N SER A 40 -4.74 -17.38 -2.33
CA SER A 40 -5.23 -17.37 -0.94
C SER A 40 -4.10 -17.47 0.09
N ASP A 41 -3.09 -18.31 -0.16
CA ASP A 41 -1.93 -18.46 0.72
C ASP A 41 -1.04 -17.21 0.75
N VAL A 42 -0.82 -16.59 -0.42
CA VAL A 42 -0.10 -15.32 -0.52
C VAL A 42 -0.83 -14.23 0.27
N PHE A 43 -2.12 -14.05 0.05
CA PHE A 43 -2.90 -13.01 0.73
C PHE A 43 -2.97 -13.25 2.23
N THR A 44 -3.20 -14.49 2.65
CA THR A 44 -3.22 -14.87 4.06
C THR A 44 -1.88 -14.56 4.73
N ALA A 45 -0.76 -14.87 4.08
CA ALA A 45 0.58 -14.58 4.59
C ALA A 45 0.84 -13.08 4.72
N VAL A 46 0.48 -12.29 3.70
CA VAL A 46 0.65 -10.82 3.72
C VAL A 46 -0.23 -10.19 4.80
N HIS A 47 -1.53 -10.50 4.80
CA HIS A 47 -2.50 -9.93 5.74
C HIS A 47 -2.13 -10.23 7.20
N ARG A 48 -1.83 -11.51 7.52
CA ARG A 48 -1.40 -11.89 8.86
C ARG A 48 -0.10 -11.20 9.25
N GLY A 49 0.87 -11.19 8.34
CA GLY A 49 2.19 -10.60 8.59
C GLY A 49 2.10 -9.10 8.87
N VAL A 50 1.33 -8.36 8.07
CA VAL A 50 1.13 -6.91 8.28
C VAL A 50 0.41 -6.66 9.60
N ARG A 51 -0.66 -7.40 9.91
CA ARG A 51 -1.35 -7.29 11.22
C ARG A 51 -0.44 -7.58 12.40
N ALA A 52 0.48 -8.51 12.26
CA ALA A 52 1.42 -8.89 13.31
C ALA A 52 2.70 -8.02 13.34
N GLY A 53 2.83 -7.00 12.48
CA GLY A 53 4.02 -6.16 12.40
C GLY A 53 5.27 -6.92 11.92
N GLU A 54 5.09 -8.01 11.18
CA GLU A 54 6.19 -8.83 10.68
C GLU A 54 7.00 -8.11 9.60
N SER A 55 8.31 -8.36 9.57
CA SER A 55 9.16 -7.86 8.49
C SER A 55 8.78 -8.48 7.14
N VAL A 56 8.99 -7.74 6.05
CA VAL A 56 8.87 -8.22 4.66
C VAL A 56 9.63 -9.55 4.45
N ARG A 57 10.79 -9.72 5.10
CA ARG A 57 11.59 -10.95 5.02
C ARG A 57 10.88 -12.13 5.67
N SER A 58 10.17 -11.93 6.77
CA SER A 58 9.37 -12.96 7.43
C SER A 58 8.19 -13.38 6.54
N ILE A 59 7.45 -12.39 6.04
CA ILE A 59 6.31 -12.60 5.15
C ILE A 59 6.73 -13.36 3.89
N ALA A 60 7.85 -12.96 3.27
CA ALA A 60 8.41 -13.66 2.13
C ALA A 60 8.77 -15.12 2.43
N LYS A 61 9.32 -15.43 3.61
CA LYS A 61 9.58 -16.82 4.03
C LYS A 61 8.28 -17.61 4.19
N THR A 62 7.21 -16.98 4.68
CA THR A 62 5.91 -17.62 4.81
C THR A 62 5.32 -17.93 3.43
N ILE A 63 5.40 -16.99 2.49
CA ILE A 63 4.98 -17.21 1.10
C ILE A 63 5.78 -18.35 0.45
N GLU A 64 7.11 -18.33 0.57
CA GLU A 64 8.01 -19.38 0.05
C GLU A 64 7.69 -20.77 0.63
N LYS A 65 7.22 -20.85 1.89
CA LYS A 65 6.88 -22.12 2.53
C LYS A 65 5.50 -22.65 2.17
N ARG A 66 4.54 -21.74 1.94
CA ARG A 66 3.14 -22.09 1.65
C ARG A 66 2.88 -22.26 0.17
N THR A 67 3.83 -21.84 -0.67
CA THR A 67 3.69 -21.88 -2.11
C THR A 67 4.97 -22.40 -2.75
N ASP A 68 4.86 -23.03 -3.91
CA ASP A 68 6.02 -23.60 -4.62
C ASP A 68 6.87 -22.56 -5.39
N VAL A 69 6.81 -21.29 -4.99
CA VAL A 69 7.58 -20.24 -5.66
C VAL A 69 8.99 -20.10 -5.10
N SER A 70 9.92 -19.74 -5.97
CA SER A 70 11.28 -19.45 -5.56
C SER A 70 11.36 -18.32 -4.53
N LYS A 71 12.40 -18.35 -3.69
CA LYS A 71 12.72 -17.30 -2.72
C LYS A 71 12.74 -15.88 -3.31
N SER A 72 13.25 -15.71 -4.52
CA SER A 72 13.29 -14.41 -5.21
C SER A 72 11.88 -13.94 -5.55
N ARG A 73 11.03 -14.85 -6.06
CA ARG A 73 9.62 -14.58 -6.35
C ARG A 73 8.82 -14.29 -5.09
N ALA A 74 9.00 -15.05 -4.01
CA ALA A 74 8.33 -14.81 -2.74
C ALA A 74 8.66 -13.41 -2.16
N ARG A 75 9.93 -12.99 -2.25
CA ARG A 75 10.34 -11.63 -1.85
C ARG A 75 9.77 -10.55 -2.76
N PHE A 76 9.67 -10.81 -4.06
CA PHE A 76 9.05 -9.88 -5.02
C PHE A 76 7.60 -9.64 -4.59
N ILE A 77 6.84 -10.72 -4.40
CA ILE A 77 5.43 -10.70 -4.04
C ILE A 77 5.23 -10.01 -2.69
N ALA A 78 5.99 -10.38 -1.66
CA ALA A 78 5.85 -9.74 -0.34
C ALA A 78 6.03 -8.23 -0.41
N ARG A 79 7.05 -7.74 -1.12
CA ARG A 79 7.29 -6.28 -1.29
C ARG A 79 6.18 -5.61 -2.05
N ASP A 80 5.75 -6.23 -3.15
CA ASP A 80 4.69 -5.72 -4.01
C ASP A 80 3.38 -5.55 -3.25
N GLN A 81 2.93 -6.61 -2.57
CA GLN A 81 1.65 -6.64 -1.89
C GLN A 81 1.61 -5.70 -0.67
N ILE A 82 2.72 -5.60 0.06
CA ILE A 82 2.84 -4.62 1.15
C ILE A 82 2.85 -3.18 0.63
N GLY A 83 3.50 -2.93 -0.52
CA GLY A 83 3.50 -1.62 -1.17
C GLY A 83 2.09 -1.18 -1.57
N LYS A 84 1.34 -2.07 -2.21
CA LYS A 84 -0.07 -1.83 -2.61
C LYS A 84 -0.95 -1.53 -1.41
N LEU A 85 -0.87 -2.36 -0.37
CA LEU A 85 -1.64 -2.15 0.85
C LEU A 85 -1.33 -0.80 1.52
N ASN A 86 -0.06 -0.40 1.56
CA ASN A 86 0.33 0.90 2.11
C ASN A 86 -0.21 2.06 1.26
N GLY A 87 -0.26 1.91 -0.07
CA GLY A 87 -0.89 2.88 -0.98
C GLY A 87 -2.38 3.04 -0.67
N GLN A 88 -3.13 1.94 -0.63
CA GLN A 88 -4.56 1.94 -0.30
C GLN A 88 -4.86 2.50 1.09
N LEU A 89 -4.03 2.17 2.09
CA LEU A 89 -4.19 2.72 3.43
C LEU A 89 -3.94 4.23 3.46
N THR A 90 -3.00 4.71 2.66
CA THR A 90 -2.72 6.14 2.52
C THR A 90 -3.88 6.87 1.85
N GLU A 91 -4.43 6.30 0.77
CA GLU A 91 -5.63 6.81 0.10
C GLU A 91 -6.79 6.93 1.06
N LEU A 92 -7.10 5.85 1.79
CA LEU A 92 -8.22 5.84 2.71
C LEU A 92 -8.03 6.84 3.85
N ARG A 93 -6.82 6.97 4.39
CA ARG A 93 -6.50 7.98 5.43
C ARG A 93 -6.77 9.38 4.92
N GLN A 94 -6.27 9.69 3.72
CA GLN A 94 -6.40 11.02 3.14
C GLN A 94 -7.86 11.34 2.80
N THR A 95 -8.54 10.44 2.09
CA THR A 95 -9.94 10.62 1.69
C THR A 95 -10.88 10.69 2.89
N ASN A 96 -10.66 9.92 3.96
CA ASN A 96 -11.43 10.04 5.21
C ASN A 96 -11.26 11.40 5.91
N LEU A 97 -10.13 12.07 5.68
CA LEU A 97 -9.87 13.42 6.18
C LEU A 97 -10.38 14.52 5.24
N GLY A 98 -11.01 14.17 4.10
CA GLY A 98 -11.45 15.13 3.08
C GLY A 98 -10.33 15.60 2.15
N ILE A 99 -9.18 14.92 2.15
CA ILE A 99 -8.06 15.22 1.25
C ILE A 99 -8.30 14.51 -0.08
N GLU A 100 -8.67 15.27 -1.10
CA GLU A 100 -8.98 14.75 -2.44
C GLU A 100 -7.77 14.70 -3.38
N LYS A 101 -6.71 15.45 -3.05
CA LYS A 101 -5.52 15.64 -3.89
C LYS A 101 -4.24 15.34 -3.12
N TYR A 102 -3.24 14.94 -3.88
CA TYR A 102 -1.91 14.68 -3.35
C TYR A 102 -0.83 15.14 -4.34
N THR A 103 0.35 15.43 -3.81
CA THR A 103 1.58 15.55 -4.60
C THR A 103 2.25 14.18 -4.68
N TRP A 104 2.51 13.71 -5.90
CA TRP A 104 3.22 12.46 -6.13
C TRP A 104 4.68 12.61 -5.71
N ARG A 105 5.14 11.74 -4.81
CA ARG A 105 6.54 11.67 -4.40
C ARG A 105 7.14 10.31 -4.69
N THR A 106 8.44 10.27 -4.95
CA THR A 106 9.17 9.03 -5.17
C THR A 106 10.24 8.83 -4.11
N SER A 107 10.77 7.61 -3.98
CA SER A 107 11.96 7.35 -3.16
C SER A 107 13.25 7.96 -3.72
N GLU A 108 13.19 8.56 -4.93
CA GLU A 108 14.30 9.23 -5.62
C GLU A 108 15.57 8.37 -5.83
N ASP A 109 15.43 7.04 -5.79
CA ASP A 109 16.52 6.10 -6.04
C ASP A 109 16.55 5.59 -7.50
N GLU A 110 17.66 4.94 -7.84
CA GLU A 110 17.90 4.34 -9.15
C GLU A 110 16.84 3.31 -9.58
N ARG A 111 16.12 2.71 -8.61
CA ARG A 111 15.13 1.65 -8.85
C ARG A 111 13.76 2.20 -9.19
N VAL A 112 13.52 3.50 -8.97
CA VAL A 112 12.29 4.15 -9.45
C VAL A 112 12.26 4.07 -10.98
N ARG A 113 11.12 3.69 -11.57
CA ARG A 113 11.01 3.63 -13.03
C ARG A 113 10.96 5.04 -13.64
N PRO A 114 11.44 5.26 -14.88
CA PRO A 114 11.34 6.58 -15.53
C PRO A 114 9.91 7.15 -15.59
N SER A 115 8.90 6.31 -15.85
CA SER A 115 7.49 6.73 -15.84
C SER A 115 7.06 7.26 -14.46
N HIS A 116 7.48 6.61 -13.39
CA HIS A 116 7.21 7.03 -12.01
C HIS A 116 7.96 8.31 -11.63
N ARG A 117 9.22 8.44 -12.05
CA ARG A 117 10.02 9.67 -11.86
C ARG A 117 9.37 10.89 -12.53
N ALA A 118 8.75 10.70 -13.69
CA ALA A 118 8.08 11.78 -14.41
C ALA A 118 6.92 12.41 -13.61
N HIS A 119 6.35 11.69 -12.66
CA HIS A 119 5.28 12.18 -11.78
C HIS A 119 5.80 12.93 -10.54
N ASN A 120 7.08 12.81 -10.18
CA ASN A 120 7.61 13.40 -8.93
C ASN A 120 7.35 14.91 -8.86
N GLY A 121 6.71 15.36 -7.78
CA GLY A 121 6.32 16.75 -7.56
C GLY A 121 5.07 17.21 -8.30
N ARG A 122 4.41 16.35 -9.09
CA ARG A 122 3.14 16.68 -9.75
C ARG A 122 1.96 16.36 -8.86
N MET A 123 0.89 17.14 -9.01
CA MET A 123 -0.35 16.97 -8.26
C MET A 123 -1.36 16.13 -9.03
N TYR A 124 -2.06 15.25 -8.32
CA TYR A 124 -3.14 14.42 -8.85
C TYR A 124 -4.29 14.36 -7.85
N SER A 125 -5.48 13.97 -8.31
CA SER A 125 -6.58 13.60 -7.44
C SER A 125 -6.59 12.08 -7.23
N TRP A 126 -7.03 11.63 -6.05
CA TRP A 126 -7.24 10.20 -5.80
C TRP A 126 -8.20 9.56 -6.81
N SER A 127 -9.21 10.31 -7.29
CA SER A 127 -10.22 9.85 -8.26
C SER A 127 -9.80 9.99 -9.73
N ASP A 128 -8.72 10.72 -10.02
CA ASP A 128 -8.18 10.93 -11.37
C ASP A 128 -6.65 10.76 -11.37
N PRO A 129 -6.17 9.52 -11.18
CA PRO A 129 -4.74 9.23 -11.19
C PRO A 129 -4.13 9.29 -12.60
N PRO A 130 -2.80 9.43 -12.70
CA PRO A 130 -2.12 9.34 -13.99
C PRO A 130 -2.37 7.99 -14.68
N SER A 131 -2.72 8.05 -15.97
CA SER A 131 -2.95 6.86 -16.78
C SER A 131 -1.71 5.95 -16.83
N GLY A 132 -1.91 4.66 -16.63
CA GLY A 132 -0.87 3.63 -16.77
C GLY A 132 -0.10 3.31 -15.49
N THR A 133 0.06 4.26 -14.56
CA THR A 133 0.70 3.98 -13.24
C THR A 133 -0.31 3.85 -12.11
N GLY A 134 -1.53 4.40 -12.26
CA GLY A 134 -2.48 4.51 -11.16
C GLY A 134 -1.99 5.47 -10.09
N ASN A 135 -2.51 5.33 -8.87
CA ASN A 135 -2.06 6.05 -7.68
C ASN A 135 -0.73 5.48 -7.14
N PRO A 136 0.00 6.23 -6.28
CA PRO A 136 1.18 5.71 -5.61
C PRO A 136 0.87 4.44 -4.81
N GLY A 137 1.47 3.32 -5.24
CA GLY A 137 1.27 1.99 -4.64
C GLY A 137 0.63 0.98 -5.58
N ASP A 138 -0.12 1.42 -6.60
CA ASP A 138 -0.91 0.53 -7.47
C ASP A 138 -0.05 -0.35 -8.38
N ASP A 139 0.93 0.28 -9.03
CA ASP A 139 1.85 -0.40 -9.94
C ASP A 139 2.84 -1.30 -9.18
N PHE A 140 3.35 -2.33 -9.84
CA PHE A 140 4.10 -3.36 -9.15
C PHE A 140 5.43 -2.84 -8.59
N GLN A 141 5.80 -3.29 -7.39
CA GLN A 141 7.00 -2.84 -6.67
C GLN A 141 7.16 -1.30 -6.64
N CYS A 142 6.04 -0.58 -6.60
CA CYS A 142 6.07 0.87 -6.56
C CYS A 142 6.85 1.37 -5.33
N ARG A 143 7.62 2.44 -5.55
CA ARG A 143 8.46 3.10 -4.52
C ARG A 143 8.04 4.56 -4.33
N CYS A 144 6.80 4.86 -4.71
CA CYS A 144 6.20 6.18 -4.68
C CYS A 144 5.20 6.26 -3.53
N TYR A 145 4.93 7.48 -3.07
CA TYR A 145 3.94 7.75 -2.02
C TYR A 145 3.20 9.05 -2.34
N ALA A 146 1.98 9.15 -1.80
CA ALA A 146 1.14 10.33 -1.91
C ALA A 146 1.42 11.28 -0.73
N GLU A 147 2.01 12.44 -1.01
CA GLU A 147 2.10 13.51 -0.03
C GLU A 147 0.77 14.28 -0.02
N PRO A 148 0.02 14.31 1.09
CA PRO A 148 -1.30 14.94 1.14
C PRO A 148 -1.23 16.44 0.81
N ASP A 149 -2.17 16.92 0.01
CA ASP A 149 -2.40 18.36 -0.14
C ASP A 149 -3.45 18.84 0.87
N PHE A 150 -3.01 19.60 1.87
CA PHE A 150 -3.89 20.14 2.91
C PHE A 150 -4.62 21.43 2.51
N SER A 151 -4.41 21.93 1.28
CA SER A 151 -4.97 23.21 0.82
C SER A 151 -6.50 23.28 0.98
N SER A 152 -7.22 22.19 0.74
CA SER A 152 -8.68 22.12 0.85
C SER A 152 -9.21 22.09 2.28
N ILE A 153 -8.38 21.74 3.26
CA ILE A 153 -8.78 21.67 4.69
C ILE A 153 -8.40 22.96 5.42
N LEU A 154 -7.30 23.58 5.00
CA LEU A 154 -6.76 24.78 5.63
C LEU A 154 -7.42 26.08 5.12
N SER A 155 -8.25 26.03 4.08
CA SER A 155 -9.03 27.17 3.60
C SER A 155 -10.21 27.53 4.51
N ASP A 156 -10.57 26.63 5.43
CA ASP A 156 -11.77 26.74 6.29
C ASP A 156 -11.43 27.21 7.73
N VAL A 157 -10.21 27.70 7.97
CA VAL A 157 -9.72 28.18 9.28
C VAL A 157 -9.37 29.66 9.25
#